data_AF-A0A6U2DN02-F1
#
_entry.id   AF-A0A6U2DN02-F1
#
_cell.length_a   1.000
_cell.length_b   1.000
_cell.length_c   1.000
_cell.angle_alpha   90.00
_cell.angle_beta   90.00
_cell.angle_gamma   90.00
#
_symmetry.space_group_name_H-M   'P 1'
#
loop_
_entity.id
_entity.type
_entity.pdbx_description
1 polymer ?
#
loop_
_entity_poly.entity_id
_entity_poly.type
_entity_poly.pdbx_seq_one_letter_code
_entity_poly.pdbx_strand_id
1 'polypeptide(L)'
;MIPLVSIYDEPICGEEEVLVDEYCQVTKAIEGRRWEQFLQLMASGHVSVEDCDTDLLHTLCAHRPPNHIVERILKKNPSLVSSRDCEMRTPLHVAIECGASSGVIRRLLSVDPTAAELKDSEGRTPLILACGEMGREEYESKEHEKLRVHRLTKAIRLMAQIAPQSSIIEDDDEMTALEHAISCDAPIEIVKELQKVTARSMMQVDRRRRRHTMDVASPVSYESTSDSSNDESAFFSERRQSRRSAMSL
;
A
#
# COMPACT_ATOMS: atom_id res chain seq x y z
N MET A 1 55.01 52.08 -3.27
CA MET A 1 54.47 51.68 -1.95
C MET A 1 53.01 52.08 -1.90
N ILE A 2 52.13 51.12 -2.19
CA ILE A 2 50.67 51.17 -2.10
C ILE A 2 50.31 49.82 -1.46
N PRO A 3 49.50 49.75 -0.38
CA PRO A 3 49.23 48.48 0.28
C PRO A 3 48.20 47.67 -0.52
N LEU A 4 48.41 46.35 -0.50
CA LEU A 4 47.62 45.32 -1.17
C LEU A 4 46.23 45.18 -0.52
N VAL A 5 45.18 45.17 -1.35
CA VAL A 5 43.81 44.82 -0.99
C VAL A 5 43.73 43.31 -0.86
N SER A 6 43.33 42.81 0.31
CA SER A 6 42.96 41.41 0.53
C SER A 6 41.52 41.22 0.02
N ILE A 7 41.38 40.46 -1.06
CA ILE A 7 40.09 39.95 -1.55
C ILE A 7 40.01 38.51 -1.05
N TYR A 8 39.43 38.33 0.12
CA TYR A 8 38.76 37.10 0.49
C TYR A 8 37.44 37.55 1.13
N ASP A 9 36.39 37.59 0.30
CA ASP A 9 35.02 37.65 0.78
C ASP A 9 34.76 36.37 1.58
N GLU A 10 34.56 36.50 2.88
CA GLU A 10 34.00 35.43 3.70
C GLU A 10 32.55 35.18 3.25
N PRO A 11 32.10 33.91 3.13
CA PRO A 11 30.73 33.62 2.76
C PRO A 11 29.79 34.09 3.87
N ILE A 12 28.74 34.78 3.46
CA ILE A 12 27.66 35.29 4.31
C ILE A 12 26.93 34.10 4.95
N CYS A 13 27.27 33.75 6.18
CA CYS A 13 26.57 32.76 6.99
C CYS A 13 25.31 33.36 7.64
N GLY A 14 24.27 33.63 6.85
CA GLY A 14 23.05 34.30 7.34
C GLY A 14 21.70 33.65 6.98
N GLU A 15 21.66 32.66 6.09
CA GLU A 15 20.39 32.13 5.55
C GLU A 15 20.03 30.73 6.08
N GLU A 16 20.96 29.99 6.70
CA GLU A 16 20.73 28.61 7.19
C GLU A 16 20.02 28.52 8.55
N GLU A 17 20.14 29.50 9.45
CA GLU A 17 19.54 29.44 10.80
C GLU A 17 18.01 29.66 10.84
N VAL A 18 17.45 30.36 9.85
CA VAL A 18 16.01 30.70 9.85
C VAL A 18 15.13 29.51 9.43
N LEU A 19 15.62 28.68 8.50
CA LEU A 19 14.87 27.54 7.96
C LEU A 19 14.63 26.43 9.02
N VAL A 20 15.55 26.27 9.97
CA VAL A 20 15.47 25.23 11.01
C VAL A 20 14.33 25.49 12.01
N ASP A 21 14.03 26.76 12.31
CA ASP A 21 12.96 27.11 13.26
C ASP A 21 11.55 26.93 12.64
N GLU A 22 11.37 27.23 11.36
CA GLU A 22 10.07 27.12 10.70
C GLU A 22 9.65 25.67 10.43
N TYR A 23 10.58 24.81 10.01
CA TYR A 23 10.30 23.37 9.87
C TYR A 23 9.92 22.75 11.23
N CYS A 24 10.62 23.15 12.29
CA CYS A 24 10.29 22.79 13.67
C CYS A 24 8.89 23.29 14.08
N GLN A 25 8.45 24.46 13.60
CA GLN A 25 7.09 24.94 13.82
C GLN A 25 6.04 24.10 13.07
N VAL A 26 6.33 23.65 11.85
CA VAL A 26 5.46 22.75 11.07
C VAL A 26 5.29 21.41 11.79
N THR A 27 6.37 20.75 12.20
CA THR A 27 6.30 19.46 12.91
C THR A 27 5.56 19.61 14.24
N LYS A 28 5.86 20.64 15.03
CA LYS A 28 5.11 20.97 16.26
C LYS A 28 3.63 21.24 16.03
N ALA A 29 3.25 21.80 14.87
CA ALA A 29 1.84 21.99 14.53
C ALA A 29 1.15 20.65 14.24
N ILE A 30 1.82 19.74 13.53
CA ILE A 30 1.32 18.39 13.21
C ILE A 30 1.19 17.54 14.48
N GLU A 31 2.23 17.51 15.32
CA GLU A 31 2.25 16.79 16.60
C GLU A 31 1.12 17.26 17.52
N GLY A 32 0.94 18.58 17.61
CA GLY A 32 -0.16 19.20 18.34
C GLY A 32 -1.53 19.09 17.66
N ARG A 33 -1.63 18.47 16.47
CA ARG A 33 -2.84 18.37 15.64
C ARG A 33 -3.50 19.72 15.36
N ARG A 34 -2.69 20.77 15.25
CA ARG A 34 -3.09 22.15 14.94
C ARG A 34 -3.14 22.35 13.43
N TRP A 35 -4.11 21.70 12.78
CA TRP A 35 -4.20 21.63 11.31
C TRP A 35 -4.36 22.98 10.63
N GLU A 36 -5.06 23.93 11.24
CA GLU A 36 -5.20 25.30 10.70
C GLU A 36 -3.88 26.07 10.73
N GLN A 37 -3.15 25.96 11.85
CA GLN A 37 -1.81 26.56 11.96
C GLN A 37 -0.86 25.95 10.95
N PHE A 38 -0.90 24.62 10.79
CA PHE A 38 -0.16 23.91 9.74
C PHE A 38 -0.48 24.48 8.35
N LEU A 39 -1.77 24.66 8.00
CA LEU A 39 -2.16 25.22 6.70
C LEU A 39 -1.68 26.66 6.50
N GLN A 40 -1.68 27.47 7.55
CA GLN A 40 -1.17 28.84 7.51
C GLN A 40 0.34 28.88 7.25
N LEU A 41 1.10 28.01 7.92
CA LEU A 41 2.54 27.84 7.69
C LEU A 41 2.84 27.34 6.26
N MET A 42 2.05 26.39 5.74
CA MET A 42 2.19 25.92 4.35
C MET A 42 1.76 26.96 3.29
N ALA A 43 1.06 28.02 3.70
CA ALA A 43 0.60 29.10 2.84
C ALA A 43 1.55 30.32 2.84
N SER A 44 2.39 30.49 3.87
CA SER A 44 3.40 31.57 3.91
C SER A 44 4.49 31.38 2.86
N GLY A 45 4.63 30.18 2.28
CA GLY A 45 5.44 29.91 1.10
C GLY A 45 6.92 29.66 1.37
N HIS A 46 7.36 29.71 2.63
CA HIS A 46 8.76 29.53 3.03
C HIS A 46 9.16 28.07 3.28
N VAL A 47 8.20 27.19 3.60
CA VAL A 47 8.41 25.74 3.64
C VAL A 47 7.98 25.14 2.30
N SER A 48 8.95 24.82 1.45
CA SER A 48 8.68 24.06 0.24
C SER A 48 8.41 22.59 0.61
N VAL A 49 7.52 21.94 -0.15
CA VAL A 49 7.25 20.50 0.02
C VAL A 49 8.43 19.65 -0.49
N GLU A 50 9.43 20.30 -1.11
CA GLU A 50 10.61 19.67 -1.69
C GLU A 50 11.80 19.67 -0.71
N ASP A 51 11.84 20.63 0.24
CA ASP A 51 12.87 20.72 1.29
C ASP A 51 12.51 19.95 2.56
N CYS A 52 11.25 19.56 2.71
CA CYS A 52 10.89 18.54 3.68
C CYS A 52 11.21 17.18 3.06
N ASP A 53 12.27 16.56 3.57
CA ASP A 53 12.57 15.15 3.34
C ASP A 53 11.29 14.31 3.37
N THR A 54 11.32 13.21 2.63
CA THR A 54 10.30 12.17 2.39
C THR A 54 9.30 11.83 3.52
N ASP A 55 9.52 12.32 4.74
CA ASP A 55 8.78 12.17 5.98
C ASP A 55 7.58 13.10 6.19
N LEU A 56 7.38 14.20 5.44
CA LEU A 56 6.24 15.11 5.75
C LEU A 56 4.88 14.40 5.69
N LEU A 57 4.62 13.65 4.61
CA LEU A 57 3.35 12.93 4.46
C LEU A 57 3.24 11.74 5.43
N HIS A 58 4.35 11.09 5.76
CA HIS A 58 4.41 10.07 6.81
C HIS A 58 4.04 10.66 8.17
N THR A 59 4.67 11.76 8.56
CA THR A 59 4.43 12.49 9.81
C THR A 59 2.99 12.97 9.93
N LEU A 60 2.43 13.49 8.84
CA LEU A 60 1.01 13.84 8.76
C LEU A 60 0.14 12.62 9.04
N CYS A 61 0.37 11.51 8.33
CA CYS A 61 -0.41 10.28 8.47
C CYS A 61 -0.33 9.68 9.88
N ALA A 62 0.85 9.73 10.51
CA ALA A 62 1.08 9.27 11.89
C ALA A 62 0.17 10.01 12.90
N HIS A 63 -0.12 11.28 12.64
CA HIS A 63 -0.93 12.12 13.52
C HIS A 63 -2.43 12.13 13.18
N ARG A 64 -2.90 11.25 12.29
CA ARG A 64 -4.31 11.09 11.88
C ARG A 64 -4.95 12.41 11.42
N PRO A 65 -4.52 12.95 10.27
CA PRO A 65 -4.96 14.25 9.79
C PRO A 65 -6.39 14.16 9.24
N PRO A 66 -7.13 15.29 9.22
CA PRO A 66 -8.35 15.40 8.45
C PRO A 66 -8.10 15.19 6.95
N ASN A 67 -9.08 14.64 6.24
CA ASN A 67 -8.95 14.31 4.81
C ASN A 67 -8.53 15.50 3.94
N HIS A 68 -9.04 16.71 4.25
CA HIS A 68 -8.78 17.91 3.47
C HIS A 68 -7.32 18.38 3.56
N ILE A 69 -6.62 18.06 4.65
CA ILE A 69 -5.19 18.36 4.82
C ILE A 69 -4.38 17.51 3.85
N VAL A 70 -4.61 16.20 3.85
CA VAL A 70 -3.95 15.25 2.94
C VAL A 70 -4.25 15.62 1.49
N GLU A 71 -5.51 15.95 1.16
CA GLU A 71 -5.87 16.37 -0.19
C GLU A 71 -5.10 17.61 -0.65
N ARG A 72 -4.92 18.60 0.24
CA ARG A 72 -4.20 19.83 -0.11
C ARG A 72 -2.71 19.59 -0.34
N ILE A 73 -2.08 18.72 0.44
CA ILE A 73 -0.68 18.34 0.25
C ILE A 73 -0.49 17.56 -1.05
N LEU A 74 -1.35 16.56 -1.30
CA LEU A 74 -1.27 15.75 -2.53
C LEU A 74 -1.60 16.53 -3.80
N LYS A 75 -2.41 17.59 -3.71
CA LYS A 75 -2.64 18.52 -4.84
C LYS A 75 -1.39 19.30 -5.22
N LYS A 76 -0.53 19.63 -4.25
CA LYS A 76 0.75 20.31 -4.50
C LYS A 76 1.79 19.32 -5.02
N ASN A 77 1.93 18.17 -4.35
CA ASN A 77 2.90 17.16 -4.70
C ASN A 77 2.30 15.73 -4.62
N PRO A 78 1.84 15.15 -5.75
CA PRO A 78 1.24 13.82 -5.76
C PRO A 78 2.26 12.68 -5.65
N SER A 79 3.55 12.90 -5.95
CA SER A 79 4.57 11.84 -5.89
C SER A 79 4.84 11.37 -4.46
N LEU A 80 4.47 12.17 -3.45
CA LEU A 80 4.60 11.81 -2.04
C LEU A 80 3.82 10.54 -1.66
N VAL A 81 2.81 10.12 -2.42
CA VAL A 81 2.02 8.92 -2.09
C VAL A 81 2.85 7.64 -2.13
N SER A 82 3.89 7.61 -2.96
CA SER A 82 4.81 6.48 -3.11
C SER A 82 6.19 6.76 -2.51
N SER A 83 6.35 7.86 -1.75
CA SER A 83 7.58 8.09 -0.99
C SER A 83 7.77 6.97 0.04
N ARG A 84 9.02 6.72 0.39
CA ARG A 84 9.40 5.68 1.34
C ARG A 84 10.18 6.29 2.49
N ASP A 85 9.81 5.94 3.71
CA ASP A 85 10.58 6.26 4.91
C ASP A 85 11.81 5.33 5.09
N CYS A 86 12.51 5.45 6.22
CA CYS A 86 13.68 4.62 6.53
C CYS A 86 13.37 3.12 6.66
N GLU A 87 12.12 2.75 6.91
CA GLU A 87 11.64 1.36 6.99
C GLU A 87 11.01 0.92 5.67
N MET A 88 11.22 1.68 4.59
CA MET A 88 10.64 1.48 3.26
C MET A 88 9.10 1.53 3.24
N ARG A 89 8.48 2.02 4.32
CA ARG A 89 7.05 2.19 4.42
C ARG A 89 6.63 3.37 3.57
N THR A 90 5.45 3.25 2.98
CA THR A 90 4.77 4.36 2.31
C THR A 90 3.85 5.08 3.29
N PRO A 91 3.36 6.29 2.98
CA PRO A 91 2.42 6.98 3.85
C PRO A 91 1.13 6.19 4.12
N LEU A 92 0.77 5.26 3.23
CA LEU A 92 -0.35 4.36 3.43
C LEU A 92 -0.10 3.34 4.56
N HIS A 93 1.13 2.82 4.68
CA HIS A 93 1.51 1.93 5.79
C HIS A 93 1.31 2.66 7.13
N VAL A 94 1.93 3.84 7.27
CA VAL A 94 1.84 4.67 8.48
C VAL A 94 0.40 5.10 8.78
N ALA A 95 -0.38 5.46 7.75
CA ALA A 95 -1.78 5.83 7.93
C ALA A 95 -2.62 4.66 8.51
N ILE A 96 -2.36 3.43 8.09
CA ILE A 96 -3.10 2.26 8.58
C ILE A 96 -2.66 1.88 9.99
N GLU A 97 -1.35 1.83 10.24
CA GLU A 97 -0.74 1.57 11.54
C GLU A 97 -1.28 2.53 12.61
N CYS A 98 -1.31 3.83 12.30
CA CYS A 98 -1.81 4.85 13.23
C CYS A 98 -3.34 4.99 13.24
N GLY A 99 -4.09 4.15 12.52
CA GLY A 99 -5.56 4.14 12.54
C GLY A 99 -6.20 5.38 11.92
N ALA A 100 -5.65 5.88 10.81
CA ALA A 100 -6.19 7.01 10.05
C ALA A 100 -7.62 6.75 9.57
N SER A 101 -8.32 7.84 9.24
CA SER A 101 -9.71 7.73 8.77
C SER A 101 -9.78 7.04 7.40
N SER A 102 -10.89 6.35 7.13
CA SER A 102 -11.12 5.74 5.80
C SER A 102 -11.09 6.77 4.66
N GLY A 103 -11.31 8.05 4.95
CA GLY A 103 -11.20 9.11 3.94
C GLY A 103 -9.75 9.42 3.56
N VAL A 104 -8.81 9.37 4.52
CA VAL A 104 -7.37 9.51 4.26
C VAL A 104 -6.89 8.33 3.42
N ILE A 105 -7.21 7.11 3.85
CA ILE A 105 -6.86 5.88 3.12
C ILE A 105 -7.41 5.92 1.68
N ARG A 106 -8.69 6.32 1.52
CA ARG A 106 -9.29 6.51 0.19
C ARG A 106 -8.53 7.53 -0.64
N ARG A 107 -8.10 8.64 -0.03
CA ARG A 107 -7.43 9.72 -0.76
C ARG A 107 -6.06 9.27 -1.26
N LEU A 108 -5.28 8.60 -0.42
CA LEU A 108 -3.98 8.03 -0.82
C LEU A 108 -4.15 7.06 -1.99
N LEU A 109 -5.05 6.07 -1.85
CA LEU A 109 -5.30 5.05 -2.87
C LEU A 109 -5.96 5.56 -4.16
N SER A 110 -6.59 6.72 -4.14
CA SER A 110 -7.16 7.33 -5.35
C SER A 110 -6.17 8.22 -6.09
N VAL A 111 -5.03 8.56 -5.48
CA VAL A 111 -3.90 9.15 -6.21
C VAL A 111 -3.07 8.03 -6.82
N ASP A 112 -2.71 7.01 -6.04
CA ASP A 112 -2.00 5.83 -6.52
C ASP A 112 -2.54 4.54 -5.87
N PRO A 113 -3.28 3.71 -6.61
CA PRO A 113 -3.75 2.40 -6.13
C PRO A 113 -2.63 1.42 -5.82
N THR A 114 -1.48 1.53 -6.50
CA THR A 114 -0.37 0.59 -6.36
C THR A 114 0.31 0.71 -4.99
N ALA A 115 0.08 1.81 -4.27
CA ALA A 115 0.52 1.99 -2.90
C ALA A 115 0.01 0.89 -1.94
N ALA A 116 -1.11 0.23 -2.25
CA ALA A 116 -1.61 -0.92 -1.49
C ALA A 116 -0.78 -2.21 -1.67
N GLU A 117 0.06 -2.27 -2.70
CA GLU A 117 0.86 -3.43 -3.08
C GLU A 117 2.35 -3.22 -2.80
N LEU A 118 2.77 -2.00 -2.48
CA LEU A 118 4.14 -1.70 -2.09
C LEU A 118 4.46 -2.35 -0.75
N LYS A 119 5.65 -2.94 -0.68
CA LYS A 119 6.18 -3.60 0.50
C LYS A 119 7.08 -2.66 1.31
N ASP A 120 7.03 -2.79 2.63
CA ASP A 120 8.00 -2.21 3.56
C ASP A 120 9.30 -3.04 3.61
N SER A 121 10.18 -2.73 4.57
CA SER A 121 11.48 -3.38 4.75
C SER A 121 11.42 -4.84 5.21
N GLU A 122 10.28 -5.29 5.73
CA GLU A 122 10.01 -6.69 6.10
C GLU A 122 9.18 -7.40 5.02
N GLY A 123 9.04 -6.79 3.84
CA GLY A 123 8.24 -7.34 2.75
C GLY A 123 6.73 -7.19 2.95
N ARG A 124 6.29 -6.51 4.01
CA ARG A 124 4.87 -6.42 4.39
C ARG A 124 4.18 -5.35 3.56
N THR A 125 3.00 -5.68 3.05
CA THR A 125 2.08 -4.68 2.46
C THR A 125 1.37 -3.90 3.57
N PRO A 126 0.73 -2.75 3.26
CA PRO A 126 -0.05 -2.02 4.25
C PRO A 126 -1.17 -2.85 4.87
N LEU A 127 -1.70 -3.84 4.13
CA LEU A 127 -2.72 -4.76 4.61
C LEU A 127 -2.15 -5.79 5.60
N ILE A 128 -0.94 -6.29 5.37
CA ILE A 128 -0.24 -7.21 6.27
C ILE A 128 0.08 -6.52 7.59
N LEU A 129 0.68 -5.32 7.53
CA LEU A 129 0.93 -4.48 8.72
C LEU A 129 -0.33 -4.30 9.57
N ALA A 130 -1.45 -3.98 8.92
CA ALA A 130 -2.73 -3.79 9.59
C ALA A 130 -3.17 -4.99 10.46
N CYS A 131 -2.75 -6.20 10.10
CA CYS A 131 -3.11 -7.43 10.79
C CYS A 131 -2.08 -7.83 11.86
N GLY A 132 -0.78 -7.57 11.62
CA GLY A 132 0.30 -7.88 12.57
C GLY A 132 0.29 -7.01 13.84
N GLU A 133 -0.21 -5.78 13.74
CA GLU A 133 -0.29 -4.86 14.89
C GLU A 133 -1.43 -5.20 15.87
N MET A 134 -2.40 -6.05 15.49
CA MET A 134 -3.58 -6.32 16.29
C MET A 134 -3.30 -7.04 17.62
N GLY A 135 -2.18 -7.76 17.72
CA GLY A 135 -1.82 -8.51 18.92
C GLY A 135 -1.07 -7.70 20.00
N ARG A 136 -0.70 -6.44 19.74
CA ARG A 136 0.27 -5.71 20.57
C ARG A 136 -0.31 -4.97 21.79
N GLU A 137 -1.63 -4.88 21.92
CA GLU A 137 -2.26 -4.09 22.98
C GLU A 137 -2.94 -4.98 24.03
N GLU A 138 -2.15 -5.47 24.99
CA GLU A 138 -2.59 -6.37 26.08
C GLU A 138 -3.54 -5.70 27.11
N TYR A 139 -3.78 -4.38 27.02
CA TYR A 139 -4.50 -3.60 28.04
C TYR A 139 -5.66 -2.73 27.51
N GLU A 140 -6.12 -2.95 26.28
CA GLU A 140 -7.23 -2.16 25.74
C GLU A 140 -8.59 -2.52 26.35
N SER A 141 -9.39 -1.50 26.65
CA SER A 141 -10.80 -1.70 26.99
C SER A 141 -11.56 -2.25 25.77
N LYS A 142 -12.58 -3.08 26.00
CA LYS A 142 -13.43 -3.66 24.94
C LYS A 142 -13.99 -2.65 23.92
N GLU A 143 -14.25 -1.40 24.32
CA GLU A 143 -14.73 -0.36 23.40
C GLU A 143 -13.65 0.14 22.44
N HIS A 144 -12.38 0.22 22.89
CA HIS A 144 -11.24 0.60 22.04
C HIS A 144 -10.94 -0.51 21.04
N GLU A 145 -10.92 -1.78 21.48
CA GLU A 145 -10.77 -2.94 20.60
C GLU A 145 -11.85 -2.95 19.50
N LYS A 146 -13.11 -2.77 19.88
CA LYS A 146 -14.24 -2.68 18.94
C LYS A 146 -14.06 -1.54 17.92
N LEU A 147 -13.56 -0.40 18.37
CA LEU A 147 -13.28 0.74 17.50
C LEU A 147 -12.10 0.47 16.55
N ARG A 148 -11.05 -0.21 17.02
CA ARG A 148 -9.90 -0.66 16.22
C ARG A 148 -10.35 -1.64 15.14
N VAL A 149 -11.09 -2.69 15.53
CA VAL A 149 -11.69 -3.68 14.61
C VAL A 149 -12.58 -3.00 13.57
N HIS A 150 -13.42 -2.03 13.97
CA HIS A 150 -14.28 -1.30 13.03
C HIS A 150 -13.49 -0.46 12.02
N ARG A 151 -12.45 0.25 12.47
CA ARG A 151 -11.58 1.04 11.58
C ARG A 151 -10.81 0.14 10.61
N LEU A 152 -10.22 -0.93 11.13
CA LEU A 152 -9.47 -1.90 10.33
C LEU A 152 -10.37 -2.60 9.31
N THR A 153 -11.58 -3.05 9.71
CA THR A 153 -12.55 -3.65 8.79
C THR A 153 -12.88 -2.71 7.62
N LYS A 154 -13.02 -1.40 7.89
CA LYS A 154 -13.25 -0.40 6.82
C LYS A 154 -12.03 -0.24 5.92
N ALA A 155 -10.82 -0.22 6.49
CA ALA A 155 -9.57 -0.13 5.73
C ALA A 155 -9.39 -1.35 4.81
N ILE A 156 -9.55 -2.56 5.35
CA ILE A 156 -9.48 -3.84 4.61
C ILE A 156 -10.46 -3.83 3.44
N ARG A 157 -11.74 -3.51 3.68
CA ARG A 157 -12.76 -3.45 2.63
C ARG A 157 -12.41 -2.43 1.54
N LEU A 158 -11.86 -1.29 1.93
CA LEU A 158 -11.53 -0.22 0.99
C LEU A 158 -10.33 -0.59 0.13
N MET A 159 -9.25 -1.11 0.74
CA MET A 159 -8.09 -1.62 0.01
C MET A 159 -8.48 -2.76 -0.92
N ALA A 160 -9.26 -3.73 -0.45
CA ALA A 160 -9.75 -4.84 -1.26
C ALA A 160 -10.59 -4.40 -2.47
N GLN A 161 -11.35 -3.31 -2.34
CA GLN A 161 -12.15 -2.77 -3.44
C GLN A 161 -11.30 -2.09 -4.50
N ILE A 162 -10.22 -1.41 -4.10
CA ILE A 162 -9.38 -0.61 -5.00
C ILE A 162 -8.24 -1.47 -5.58
N ALA A 163 -7.57 -2.25 -4.75
CA ALA A 163 -6.41 -3.07 -5.05
C ALA A 163 -6.61 -4.50 -4.53
N PRO A 164 -7.43 -5.34 -5.20
CA PRO A 164 -7.76 -6.69 -4.71
C PRO A 164 -6.54 -7.60 -4.59
N GLN A 165 -5.51 -7.40 -5.41
CA GLN A 165 -4.29 -8.22 -5.37
C GLN A 165 -3.50 -8.05 -4.07
N SER A 166 -3.60 -6.90 -3.40
CA SER A 166 -2.93 -6.65 -2.12
C SER A 166 -3.22 -7.73 -1.05
N SER A 167 -4.39 -8.37 -1.11
CA SER A 167 -4.82 -9.42 -0.18
C SER A 167 -4.17 -10.79 -0.36
N ILE A 168 -3.45 -11.02 -1.45
CA ILE A 168 -2.76 -12.30 -1.73
C ILE A 168 -1.25 -12.17 -1.79
N ILE A 169 -0.71 -10.96 -1.55
CA ILE A 169 0.73 -10.76 -1.49
C ILE A 169 1.23 -11.33 -0.17
N GLU A 170 2.32 -12.09 -0.26
CA GLU A 170 3.07 -12.63 0.86
C GLU A 170 4.21 -11.66 1.22
N ASP A 171 4.56 -11.56 2.49
CA ASP A 171 5.75 -10.86 2.95
C ASP A 171 7.01 -11.73 2.83
N ASP A 172 8.09 -11.33 3.52
CA ASP A 172 9.36 -12.05 3.46
C ASP A 172 9.34 -13.37 4.26
N ASP A 173 8.36 -13.53 5.16
CA ASP A 173 8.09 -14.76 5.92
C ASP A 173 7.13 -15.72 5.17
N GLU A 174 6.82 -15.42 3.90
CA GLU A 174 5.83 -16.15 3.08
C GLU A 174 4.41 -16.11 3.67
N MET A 175 4.09 -15.05 4.42
CA MET A 175 2.81 -14.91 5.12
C MET A 175 1.93 -13.86 4.46
N THR A 176 0.68 -14.23 4.19
CA THR A 176 -0.37 -13.30 3.75
C THR A 176 -0.98 -12.55 4.93
N ALA A 177 -1.75 -11.50 4.64
CA ALA A 177 -2.46 -10.75 5.68
C ALA A 177 -3.44 -11.62 6.49
N LEU A 178 -4.03 -12.65 5.87
CA LEU A 178 -4.93 -13.59 6.55
C LEU A 178 -4.16 -14.47 7.55
N GLU A 179 -3.00 -14.96 7.17
CA GLU A 179 -2.17 -15.82 8.03
C GLU A 179 -1.57 -15.03 9.19
N HIS A 180 -1.15 -13.78 8.97
CA HIS A 180 -0.80 -12.84 10.04
C HIS A 180 -1.95 -12.63 11.03
N ALA A 181 -3.17 -12.38 10.54
CA ALA A 181 -4.33 -12.21 11.41
C ALA A 181 -4.60 -13.44 12.28
N ILE A 182 -4.38 -14.66 11.76
CA ILE A 182 -4.53 -15.90 12.53
C ILE A 182 -3.39 -16.06 13.53
N SER A 183 -2.14 -15.81 13.11
CA SER A 183 -0.93 -15.93 13.93
C SER A 183 -0.98 -14.99 15.16
N CYS A 184 -1.49 -13.78 14.96
CA CYS A 184 -1.61 -12.76 16.01
C CYS A 184 -2.91 -12.86 16.83
N ASP A 185 -3.69 -13.95 16.71
CA ASP A 185 -4.99 -14.13 17.37
C ASP A 185 -5.95 -12.93 17.17
N ALA A 186 -6.00 -12.41 15.95
CA ALA A 186 -6.84 -11.26 15.63
C ALA A 186 -8.33 -11.61 15.80
N PRO A 187 -9.19 -10.63 16.15
CA PRO A 187 -10.61 -10.84 16.32
C PRO A 187 -11.25 -11.55 15.12
N ILE A 188 -12.13 -12.51 15.38
CA ILE A 188 -12.73 -13.39 14.37
C ILE A 188 -13.43 -12.60 13.26
N GLU A 189 -13.92 -11.40 13.55
CA GLU A 189 -14.49 -10.46 12.58
C GLU A 189 -13.49 -10.08 11.49
N ILE A 190 -12.23 -9.81 11.85
CA ILE A 190 -11.15 -9.46 10.93
C ILE A 190 -10.78 -10.66 10.06
N VAL A 191 -10.59 -11.82 10.68
CA VAL A 191 -10.29 -13.08 9.96
C VAL A 191 -11.39 -13.40 8.94
N LYS A 192 -12.67 -13.31 9.34
CA LYS A 192 -13.81 -13.51 8.45
C LYS A 192 -13.85 -12.49 7.31
N GLU A 193 -13.48 -11.24 7.56
CA GLU A 193 -13.45 -10.21 6.52
C GLU A 193 -12.32 -10.45 5.52
N LEU A 194 -11.12 -10.77 5.99
CA LEU A 194 -9.98 -11.13 5.16
C LEU A 194 -10.28 -12.37 4.32
N GLN A 195 -10.82 -13.44 4.92
CA GLN A 195 -11.23 -14.64 4.20
C GLN A 195 -12.20 -14.33 3.03
N LYS A 196 -13.18 -13.44 3.26
CA LYS A 196 -14.11 -13.01 2.19
C LYS A 196 -13.41 -12.21 1.10
N VAL A 197 -12.51 -11.31 1.48
CA VAL A 197 -11.74 -10.47 0.56
C VAL A 197 -10.82 -11.34 -0.29
N THR A 198 -9.99 -12.18 0.33
CA THR A 198 -9.05 -13.07 -0.35
C THR A 198 -9.77 -14.00 -1.33
N ALA A 199 -10.89 -14.61 -0.92
CA ALA A 199 -11.70 -15.45 -1.81
C ALA A 199 -12.19 -14.69 -3.06
N ARG A 200 -12.62 -13.43 -2.90
CA ARG A 200 -13.04 -12.59 -4.03
C ARG A 200 -11.87 -12.25 -4.94
N SER A 201 -10.72 -11.90 -4.37
CA SER A 201 -9.52 -11.54 -5.11
C SER A 201 -9.01 -12.72 -5.94
N MET A 202 -8.93 -13.91 -5.35
CA MET A 202 -8.56 -15.15 -6.05
C MET A 202 -9.50 -15.46 -7.23
N MET A 203 -10.82 -15.32 -7.05
CA MET A 203 -11.78 -15.49 -8.16
C MET A 203 -11.55 -14.49 -9.30
N GLN A 204 -11.13 -13.25 -8.99
CA GLN A 204 -10.81 -12.26 -10.00
C GLN A 204 -9.49 -12.57 -10.73
N VAL A 205 -8.46 -13.03 -9.99
CA VAL A 205 -7.19 -13.49 -10.55
C VAL A 205 -7.42 -14.65 -11.53
N ASP A 206 -8.16 -15.67 -11.10
CA ASP A 206 -8.44 -16.85 -11.93
C ASP A 206 -9.21 -16.51 -13.20
N ARG A 207 -10.18 -15.59 -13.10
CA ARG A 207 -10.91 -15.08 -14.27
C ARG A 207 -9.99 -14.36 -15.25
N ARG A 208 -9.04 -13.56 -14.77
CA ARG A 208 -8.04 -12.88 -15.62
C ARG A 208 -7.11 -13.89 -16.29
N ARG A 209 -6.60 -14.87 -15.54
CA ARG A 209 -5.76 -15.97 -16.09
C ARG A 209 -6.48 -16.72 -17.20
N ARG A 210 -7.74 -17.12 -17.00
CA ARG A 210 -8.54 -17.82 -18.01
C ARG A 210 -8.77 -17.02 -19.29
N ARG A 211 -9.03 -15.70 -19.17
CA ARG A 211 -9.17 -14.82 -20.34
C ARG A 211 -7.86 -14.72 -21.12
N HIS A 212 -6.75 -14.52 -20.43
CA HIS A 212 -5.44 -14.44 -21.08
C HIS A 212 -5.07 -15.76 -21.80
N THR A 213 -5.34 -16.92 -21.19
CA THR A 213 -5.14 -18.21 -21.88
C THR A 213 -6.01 -18.38 -23.12
N MET A 214 -7.18 -17.74 -23.19
CA MET A 214 -8.06 -17.80 -24.36
C MET A 214 -7.63 -16.84 -25.47
N ASP A 215 -7.08 -15.66 -25.13
CA ASP A 215 -6.59 -14.69 -26.11
C ASP A 215 -5.27 -15.15 -26.79
N VAL A 216 -4.38 -15.81 -26.02
CA VAL A 216 -3.09 -16.34 -26.53
C VAL A 216 -3.30 -17.62 -27.34
N ALA A 217 -4.40 -18.36 -27.08
CA ALA A 217 -4.82 -19.52 -27.87
C ALA A 217 -5.53 -19.12 -29.19
N SER A 218 -5.06 -18.07 -29.88
CA SER A 218 -5.50 -17.79 -31.25
C SER A 218 -5.24 -19.01 -32.14
N PRO A 219 -6.16 -19.39 -33.03
CA PRO A 219 -5.99 -20.59 -33.83
C PRO A 219 -4.80 -20.40 -34.75
N VAL A 220 -3.76 -21.21 -34.55
CA VAL A 220 -2.71 -21.38 -35.55
C VAL A 220 -3.41 -21.83 -36.82
N SER A 221 -3.44 -20.98 -37.84
CA SER A 221 -3.89 -21.38 -39.18
C SER A 221 -2.95 -22.47 -39.64
N TYR A 222 -3.41 -23.72 -39.53
CA TYR A 222 -2.75 -24.85 -40.15
C TYR A 222 -2.83 -24.61 -41.66
N GLU A 223 -1.76 -24.11 -42.25
CA GLU A 223 -1.58 -24.22 -43.69
C GLU A 223 -1.53 -25.71 -43.99
N SER A 224 -2.61 -26.21 -44.56
CA SER A 224 -2.72 -27.56 -45.09
C SER A 224 -1.69 -27.72 -46.20
N THR A 225 -0.46 -28.07 -45.88
CA THR A 225 0.42 -28.75 -46.82
C THR A 225 -0.17 -30.14 -46.99
N SER A 226 -0.86 -30.31 -48.10
CA SER A 226 -1.20 -31.62 -48.65
C SER A 226 0.10 -32.35 -48.92
N ASP A 227 0.53 -33.19 -47.98
CA ASP A 227 1.46 -34.26 -48.30
C ASP A 227 0.86 -35.60 -47.92
N SER A 228 0.79 -36.42 -48.95
CA SER A 228 0.09 -37.70 -48.95
C SER A 228 1.10 -38.75 -48.53
N SER A 229 1.00 -39.27 -47.31
CA SER A 229 1.50 -40.61 -47.00
C SER A 229 0.94 -41.14 -45.68
N ASN A 230 0.66 -42.43 -45.71
CA ASN A 230 0.00 -43.25 -44.72
C ASN A 230 0.68 -43.31 -43.34
N ASP A 231 -0.12 -43.85 -42.41
CA ASP A 231 0.23 -44.53 -41.16
C ASP A 231 0.45 -43.64 -39.92
N GLU A 232 -0.58 -43.57 -39.08
CA GLU A 232 -0.54 -44.13 -37.72
C GLU A 232 -1.89 -43.94 -37.02
N SER A 233 -2.78 -44.92 -37.20
CA SER A 233 -4.06 -45.04 -36.49
C SER A 233 -3.89 -45.92 -35.25
N ALA A 234 -3.07 -45.49 -34.27
CA ALA A 234 -2.89 -46.28 -33.05
C ALA A 234 -2.34 -45.51 -31.83
N PHE A 235 -2.92 -44.40 -31.37
CA PHE A 235 -2.53 -43.86 -30.04
C PHE A 235 -3.58 -43.07 -29.24
N PHE A 236 -4.83 -42.96 -29.70
CA PHE A 236 -5.87 -42.20 -28.99
C PHE A 236 -7.10 -43.04 -28.62
N SER A 237 -6.92 -44.09 -27.82
CA SER A 237 -8.04 -44.82 -27.20
C SER A 237 -7.92 -45.06 -25.69
N GLU A 238 -6.81 -44.72 -25.03
CA GLU A 238 -6.58 -45.15 -23.62
C GLU A 238 -6.80 -44.12 -22.51
N ARG A 239 -7.22 -42.87 -22.78
CA ARG A 239 -7.43 -41.87 -21.70
C ARG A 239 -8.87 -41.46 -21.39
N ARG A 240 -9.88 -42.08 -22.02
CA ARG A 240 -11.30 -41.76 -21.75
C ARG A 240 -12.07 -42.81 -20.93
N GLN A 241 -11.48 -43.93 -20.54
CA GLN A 241 -12.17 -44.97 -19.77
C GLN A 241 -11.85 -45.04 -18.26
N SER A 242 -10.83 -44.34 -17.75
CA SER A 242 -10.45 -44.47 -16.32
C SER A 242 -11.07 -43.45 -15.35
N ARG A 243 -12.13 -42.72 -15.75
CA ARG A 243 -12.80 -41.74 -14.87
C ARG A 243 -14.30 -41.97 -14.62
N ARG A 244 -14.84 -43.15 -14.97
CA ARG A 244 -16.26 -43.47 -14.75
C ARG A 244 -16.57 -44.63 -13.79
N SER A 245 -15.58 -45.19 -13.09
CA SER A 245 -15.82 -46.31 -12.15
C SER A 245 -15.31 -46.08 -10.72
N ALA A 246 -15.43 -44.86 -10.18
CA ALA A 246 -15.15 -44.57 -8.78
C ALA A 246 -16.26 -43.75 -8.08
N MET A 247 -17.52 -43.99 -8.47
CA MET A 247 -18.71 -43.59 -7.71
C MET A 247 -19.85 -44.58 -7.96
N SER A 248 -19.71 -45.79 -7.41
CA SER A 248 -20.86 -46.56 -6.92
C SER A 248 -20.37 -47.68 -5.99
N LEU A 249 -20.95 -47.72 -4.80
CA LEU A 249 -20.75 -48.62 -3.65
C LEU A 249 -19.69 -48.14 -2.66
#